data_AF-A0A9E5MMX4-F1
#
_entry.id   AF-A0A9E5MMX4-F1
#
_cell.length_a   1.000
_cell.length_b   1.000
_cell.length_c   1.000
_cell.angle_alpha   90.00
_cell.angle_beta   90.00
_cell.angle_gamma   90.00
#
_symmetry.space_group_name_H-M   'P 1'
#
loop_
_entity.id
_entity.type
_entity.pdbx_description
1 polymer ?
#
loop_
_entity_poly.entity_id
_entity_poly.type
_entity_poly.pdbx_seq_one_letter_code
_entity_poly.pdbx_strand_id
1 'polypeptide(L)'
;MKPLFALLMILSFTAPVSATLITVNSTDYNVEWAIGNFDDINSAYDLMSQIWWGNESLALEFAGALGFVEDMDVQASIGPSFAYDLQGSVSYLVAAQNSAQFPLATFSLDGASFPDYEIAWAYVVEEDKQTVPEPSSLMLLLLGMTGLLLNRKRRVE
;
A
#
# COMPACT_ATOMS: atom_id res chain seq x y z
N MET A 1 25.56 -8.95 33.11
CA MET A 1 25.30 -7.76 32.26
C MET A 1 25.42 -8.07 30.75
N LYS A 2 24.81 -9.16 30.25
CA LYS A 2 24.88 -9.57 28.83
C LYS A 2 23.53 -9.66 28.06
N PRO A 3 22.32 -9.59 28.67
CA PRO A 3 21.09 -9.70 27.87
C PRO A 3 20.67 -8.38 27.18
N LEU A 4 21.24 -7.23 27.57
CA LEU A 4 20.85 -5.93 27.02
C LEU A 4 21.25 -5.74 25.55
N PHE A 5 22.28 -6.45 25.08
CA PHE A 5 22.79 -6.31 23.71
C PHE A 5 21.96 -7.08 22.68
N ALA A 6 21.26 -8.14 23.09
CA ALA A 6 20.39 -8.93 22.20
C ALA A 6 19.07 -8.21 21.89
N LEU A 7 18.57 -7.38 22.82
CA LEU A 7 17.34 -6.60 22.62
C LEU A 7 17.56 -5.45 21.62
N LEU A 8 18.78 -4.93 21.49
CA LEU A 8 19.11 -3.81 20.60
C LEU A 8 19.26 -4.25 19.12
N MET A 9 19.53 -5.53 18.85
CA MET A 9 19.76 -6.04 17.48
C MET A 9 18.48 -6.42 16.72
N ILE A 10 17.33 -6.51 17.40
CA ILE A 10 16.04 -6.91 16.79
C ILE A 10 15.32 -5.69 16.15
N LEU A 11 15.86 -4.48 16.31
CA LEU A 11 15.15 -3.23 16.07
C LEU A 11 15.39 -2.54 14.71
N SER A 12 16.07 -3.15 13.73
CA SER A 12 16.62 -2.30 12.63
C SER A 12 16.69 -2.91 11.23
N PHE A 13 15.74 -3.77 10.85
CA PHE A 13 15.57 -4.12 9.43
C PHE A 13 14.10 -4.00 9.00
N THR A 14 13.53 -2.81 9.12
CA THR A 14 12.40 -2.45 8.26
C THR A 14 13.00 -1.97 6.94
N ALA A 15 12.94 -2.79 5.91
CA ALA A 15 13.23 -2.31 4.56
C ALA A 15 12.26 -1.15 4.25
N PRO A 16 12.72 -0.05 3.62
CA PRO A 16 11.82 0.96 3.15
C PRO A 16 10.96 0.33 2.06
N VAL A 17 9.70 0.05 2.40
CA VAL A 17 8.69 -0.26 1.40
C VAL A 17 8.28 1.09 0.81
N SER A 18 8.53 1.27 -0.48
CA SER A 18 8.24 2.53 -1.17
C SER A 18 6.76 2.55 -1.57
N ALA A 19 5.89 2.93 -0.64
CA ALA A 19 4.50 3.22 -0.94
C ALA A 19 4.38 4.62 -1.55
N THR A 20 3.63 4.74 -2.64
CA THR A 20 3.28 6.03 -3.25
C THR A 20 1.85 6.39 -2.87
N LEU A 21 1.68 7.58 -2.28
CA LEU A 21 0.36 8.12 -1.97
C LEU A 21 -0.26 8.72 -3.24
N ILE A 22 -1.43 8.21 -3.63
CA ILE A 22 -2.23 8.76 -4.73
C ILE A 22 -3.63 9.17 -4.25
N THR A 23 -4.23 10.16 -4.89
CA THR A 23 -5.59 10.60 -4.57
C THR A 23 -6.54 10.24 -5.72
N VAL A 24 -7.54 9.40 -5.44
CA VAL A 24 -8.58 8.99 -6.40
C VAL A 24 -9.95 9.29 -5.78
N ASN A 25 -10.80 10.05 -6.47
CA ASN A 25 -12.12 10.47 -5.98
C ASN A 25 -12.09 11.07 -4.56
N SER A 26 -11.14 11.95 -4.29
CA SER A 26 -10.94 12.59 -2.97
C SER A 26 -10.62 11.62 -1.82
N THR A 27 -10.23 10.38 -2.13
CA THR A 27 -9.73 9.40 -1.16
C THR A 27 -8.26 9.16 -1.45
N ASP A 28 -7.44 9.19 -0.40
CA ASP A 28 -6.01 8.92 -0.50
C ASP A 28 -5.75 7.42 -0.34
N TYR A 29 -4.92 6.86 -1.21
CA TYR A 29 -4.55 5.46 -1.23
C TYR A 29 -3.03 5.32 -1.22
N ASN A 30 -2.52 4.41 -0.39
CA ASN A 30 -1.13 3.97 -0.47
C ASN A 30 -1.03 2.84 -1.49
N VAL A 31 -0.34 3.10 -2.58
CA VAL A 31 -0.14 2.14 -3.66
C VAL A 31 1.32 1.71 -3.71
N GLU A 32 1.50 0.40 -3.74
CA GLU A 32 2.78 -0.25 -3.96
C GLU A 32 2.74 -1.04 -5.26
N TRP A 33 3.90 -1.53 -5.69
CA TRP A 33 4.00 -2.40 -6.84
C TRP A 33 4.99 -3.54 -6.62
N ALA A 34 4.75 -4.66 -7.28
CA ALA A 34 5.63 -5.81 -7.27
C ALA A 34 5.86 -6.31 -8.70
N ILE A 35 7.09 -6.75 -8.98
CA ILE A 35 7.46 -7.28 -10.30
C ILE A 35 7.25 -8.80 -10.27
N GLY A 36 6.48 -9.32 -11.21
CA GLY A 36 6.25 -10.76 -11.36
C GLY A 36 5.23 -11.08 -12.45
N ASN A 37 5.00 -12.37 -12.69
CA ASN A 37 3.84 -12.78 -13.46
C ASN A 37 2.55 -12.55 -12.63
N PHE A 38 1.41 -12.46 -13.31
CA PHE A 38 0.15 -12.14 -12.63
C PHE A 38 -0.24 -13.18 -11.57
N ASP A 39 -0.06 -14.47 -11.84
CA ASP A 39 -0.51 -15.53 -10.94
C ASP A 39 0.24 -15.48 -9.60
N ASP A 40 1.56 -15.26 -9.64
CA ASP A 40 2.41 -15.11 -8.46
C ASP A 40 2.06 -13.84 -7.68
N ILE A 41 1.89 -12.70 -8.36
CA ILE A 41 1.52 -11.44 -7.71
C ILE A 41 0.11 -11.54 -7.12
N ASN A 42 -0.86 -12.09 -7.85
CA ASN A 42 -2.21 -12.26 -7.35
C ASN A 42 -2.25 -13.21 -6.15
N SER A 43 -1.46 -14.28 -6.16
CA SER A 43 -1.35 -15.16 -5.00
C SER A 43 -0.71 -14.48 -3.79
N ALA A 44 0.18 -13.51 -3.99
CA ALA A 44 0.90 -12.82 -2.92
C ALA A 44 0.13 -11.62 -2.34
N TYR A 45 -0.52 -10.83 -3.20
CA TYR A 45 -1.11 -9.53 -2.86
C TYR A 45 -2.63 -9.45 -3.09
N ASP A 46 -3.24 -10.56 -3.52
CA ASP A 46 -4.69 -10.66 -3.77
C ASP A 46 -5.20 -9.53 -4.67
N LEU A 47 -4.69 -9.49 -5.91
CA LEU A 47 -5.07 -8.47 -6.88
C LEU A 47 -6.58 -8.48 -7.16
N MET A 48 -7.23 -9.63 -6.98
CA MET A 48 -8.68 -9.80 -7.16
C MET A 48 -9.53 -9.13 -6.07
N SER A 49 -8.96 -8.79 -4.90
CA SER A 49 -9.67 -8.05 -3.84
C SER A 49 -9.46 -6.55 -3.89
N GLN A 50 -8.66 -6.06 -4.84
CA GLN A 50 -8.36 -4.64 -4.98
C GLN A 50 -9.62 -3.83 -5.32
N ILE A 51 -9.68 -2.59 -4.85
CA ILE A 51 -10.89 -1.75 -4.94
C ILE A 51 -11.32 -1.44 -6.38
N TRP A 52 -10.38 -1.40 -7.32
CA TRP A 52 -10.66 -1.22 -8.75
C TRP A 52 -11.02 -2.52 -9.47
N TRP A 53 -10.91 -3.67 -8.82
CA TRP A 53 -11.25 -4.95 -9.44
C TRP A 53 -12.74 -4.96 -9.84
N GLY A 54 -13.02 -5.37 -11.08
CA GLY A 54 -14.38 -5.33 -11.63
C GLY A 54 -14.85 -3.94 -12.10
N ASN A 55 -14.00 -2.90 -12.00
CA ASN A 55 -14.37 -1.53 -12.35
C ASN A 55 -13.28 -0.86 -13.20
N GLU A 56 -13.44 -0.94 -14.52
CA GLU A 56 -12.53 -0.34 -15.50
C GLU A 56 -12.30 1.17 -15.23
N SER A 57 -13.37 1.93 -15.00
CA SER A 57 -13.25 3.38 -14.78
C SER A 57 -12.36 3.70 -13.58
N LEU A 58 -12.51 2.92 -12.49
CA LEU A 58 -11.68 3.13 -11.31
C LEU A 58 -10.24 2.71 -11.56
N ALA A 59 -10.00 1.60 -12.25
CA ALA A 59 -8.65 1.17 -12.61
C ALA A 59 -7.94 2.20 -13.51
N LEU A 60 -8.66 2.85 -14.43
CA LEU A 60 -8.16 3.97 -15.25
C LEU A 60 -7.77 5.18 -14.41
N GLU A 61 -8.59 5.54 -13.42
CA GLU A 61 -8.29 6.65 -12.51
C GLU A 61 -7.04 6.37 -11.66
N PHE A 62 -6.90 5.16 -11.14
CA PHE A 62 -5.71 4.72 -10.41
C PHE A 62 -4.45 4.78 -11.30
N ALA A 63 -4.53 4.23 -12.51
CA ALA A 63 -3.42 4.27 -13.45
C ALA A 63 -3.03 5.71 -13.84
N GLY A 64 -4.03 6.59 -14.04
CA GLY A 64 -3.79 8.00 -14.33
C GLY A 64 -3.22 8.78 -13.16
N ALA A 65 -3.64 8.47 -11.92
CA ALA A 65 -3.15 9.13 -10.71
C ALA A 65 -1.73 8.70 -10.34
N LEU A 66 -1.39 7.41 -10.50
CA LEU A 66 -0.06 6.88 -10.22
C LEU A 66 0.97 7.34 -11.27
N GLY A 67 0.56 7.36 -12.54
CA GLY A 67 1.43 7.77 -13.65
C GLY A 67 2.66 6.87 -13.78
N PHE A 68 3.84 7.48 -13.98
CA PHE A 68 5.12 6.77 -14.06
C PHE A 68 5.91 6.96 -12.78
N VAL A 69 6.48 5.85 -12.31
CA VAL A 69 7.35 5.84 -11.14
C VAL A 69 8.79 5.60 -11.61
N GLU A 70 9.66 6.58 -11.37
CA GLU A 70 11.06 6.60 -11.83
C GLU A 70 11.91 5.47 -11.20
N ASP A 71 11.56 5.02 -10.00
CA ASP A 71 12.28 4.00 -9.24
C ASP A 71 11.96 2.54 -9.65
N MET A 72 11.24 2.33 -10.75
CA MET A 72 11.02 0.98 -11.26
C MET A 72 12.22 0.51 -12.10
N ASP A 73 12.96 -0.46 -11.58
CA ASP A 73 14.06 -1.16 -12.27
C ASP A 73 13.57 -2.14 -13.34
N VAL A 74 12.49 -1.77 -14.05
CA VAL A 74 11.95 -2.56 -15.16
C VAL A 74 12.53 -2.00 -16.45
N GLN A 75 13.18 -2.84 -17.25
CA GLN A 75 13.85 -2.46 -18.51
C GLN A 75 12.93 -1.85 -19.58
N ALA A 76 11.62 -1.82 -19.35
CA ALA A 76 10.65 -1.19 -20.21
C ALA A 76 10.17 0.10 -19.54
N SER A 77 10.07 1.20 -20.29
CA SER A 77 9.49 2.50 -19.90
C SER A 77 7.98 2.43 -19.58
N ILE A 78 7.55 1.32 -18.99
CA ILE A 78 6.19 0.94 -18.69
C ILE A 78 5.99 1.16 -17.19
N GLY A 79 4.97 1.94 -16.84
CA GLY A 79 4.55 2.15 -15.45
C GLY A 79 3.85 0.93 -14.84
N PRO A 80 3.49 0.98 -13.55
CA PRO A 80 2.78 -0.10 -12.88
C PRO A 80 1.47 -0.46 -13.59
N SER A 81 1.14 -1.74 -13.66
CA SER A 81 -0.07 -2.25 -14.31
C SER A 81 -1.17 -2.56 -13.30
N PHE A 82 -2.41 -2.32 -13.69
CA PHE A 82 -3.62 -2.56 -12.92
C PHE A 82 -4.47 -3.62 -13.63
N ALA A 83 -4.73 -4.76 -12.97
CA ALA A 83 -5.64 -5.77 -13.49
C ALA A 83 -7.09 -5.45 -13.10
N TYR A 84 -8.03 -5.76 -14.01
CA TYR A 84 -9.47 -5.60 -13.78
C TYR A 84 -10.26 -6.66 -14.57
N ASP A 85 -11.36 -7.15 -14.00
CA ASP A 85 -12.27 -8.06 -14.69
C ASP A 85 -13.43 -7.30 -15.34
N LEU A 86 -13.72 -7.56 -16.61
CA LEU A 86 -14.95 -7.14 -17.26
C LEU A 86 -15.72 -8.39 -17.70
N GLN A 87 -16.85 -8.64 -17.05
CA GLN A 87 -17.81 -9.67 -17.46
C GLN A 87 -17.22 -11.10 -17.49
N GLY A 88 -16.25 -11.40 -16.61
CA GLY A 88 -15.64 -12.73 -16.50
C GLY A 88 -14.44 -12.97 -17.42
N SER A 89 -13.98 -11.95 -18.15
CA SER A 89 -12.68 -11.94 -18.81
C SER A 89 -11.75 -10.94 -18.12
N VAL A 90 -10.64 -11.44 -17.58
CA VAL A 90 -9.64 -10.58 -16.93
C VAL A 90 -8.88 -9.79 -17.99
N SER A 91 -8.95 -8.46 -17.89
CA SER A 91 -8.16 -7.52 -18.68
C SER A 91 -7.14 -6.83 -17.77
N TYR A 92 -6.12 -6.21 -18.34
CA TYR A 92 -5.24 -5.34 -17.56
C TYR A 92 -4.90 -4.06 -18.30
N LEU A 93 -4.74 -3.01 -17.52
CA LEU A 93 -4.35 -1.67 -17.93
C LEU A 93 -2.90 -1.46 -17.53
N VAL A 94 -2.10 -0.98 -18.46
CA VAL A 94 -0.74 -0.56 -18.15
C VAL A 94 -0.78 0.94 -17.85
N ALA A 95 -0.38 1.37 -16.65
CA ALA A 95 -0.13 2.79 -16.43
C ALA A 95 1.06 3.18 -17.31
N ALA A 96 0.82 4.06 -18.26
CA ALA A 96 1.86 4.58 -19.14
C ALA A 96 2.26 5.98 -18.66
N GLN A 97 3.50 6.39 -18.97
CA GLN A 97 3.93 7.76 -18.73
C GLN A 97 2.94 8.76 -19.32
N ASN A 98 2.69 9.82 -18.57
CA ASN A 98 2.14 11.06 -19.09
C ASN A 98 3.15 11.68 -20.07
N SER A 99 3.17 11.22 -21.32
CA SER A 99 3.78 11.92 -22.43
C SER A 99 3.17 11.38 -23.72
N ALA A 100 3.08 12.21 -24.75
CA ALA A 100 2.41 11.95 -26.03
C ALA A 100 2.90 10.71 -26.84
N GLN A 101 3.71 9.83 -26.24
CA GLN A 101 4.40 8.70 -26.87
C GLN A 101 3.79 7.32 -26.58
N PHE A 102 3.17 7.11 -25.41
CA PHE A 102 2.52 5.84 -25.07
C PHE A 102 1.15 6.11 -24.42
N PRO A 103 0.05 6.12 -25.19
CA PRO A 103 -1.27 6.24 -24.60
C PRO A 103 -1.52 5.07 -23.65
N LEU A 104 -2.37 5.31 -22.65
CA LEU A 104 -2.84 4.26 -21.75
C LEU A 104 -3.35 3.08 -22.58
N ALA A 105 -2.70 1.93 -22.44
CA ALA A 105 -2.93 0.77 -23.28
C ALA A 105 -3.69 -0.27 -22.48
N THR A 106 -4.84 -0.68 -23.04
CA THR A 106 -5.64 -1.79 -22.52
C THR A 106 -5.26 -3.05 -23.25
N PHE A 107 -4.92 -4.10 -22.50
CA PHE A 107 -4.68 -5.42 -23.05
C PHE A 107 -5.77 -6.36 -22.51
N SER A 108 -6.50 -6.97 -23.43
CA SER A 108 -7.45 -8.04 -23.10
C SER A 108 -6.74 -9.38 -23.18
N LEU A 109 -6.84 -10.18 -22.12
CA LEU A 109 -6.38 -11.56 -22.12
C LEU A 109 -7.57 -12.46 -22.37
N ASP A 110 -7.92 -12.65 -23.63
CA ASP A 110 -8.99 -13.56 -23.99
C ASP A 110 -8.47 -15.01 -23.94
N GLY A 111 -8.73 -15.69 -22.82
CA GLY A 111 -8.86 -17.15 -22.76
C GLY A 111 -7.60 -18.02 -22.71
N ALA A 112 -6.37 -17.51 -22.56
CA ALA A 112 -5.22 -18.40 -22.40
C ALA A 112 -4.05 -17.77 -21.63
N SER A 113 -4.11 -17.84 -20.30
CA SER A 113 -3.01 -17.58 -19.36
C SER A 113 -2.47 -16.16 -19.41
N PHE A 114 -2.21 -15.57 -18.24
CA PHE A 114 -1.37 -14.39 -18.21
C PHE A 114 -0.03 -14.77 -18.83
N PRO A 115 0.47 -14.01 -19.79
CA PRO A 115 1.74 -14.34 -20.40
C PRO A 115 2.83 -14.34 -19.31
N ASP A 116 3.71 -15.33 -19.34
CA ASP A 116 4.75 -15.61 -18.31
C ASP A 116 5.82 -14.50 -18.18
N TYR A 117 5.59 -13.30 -18.73
CA TYR A 117 6.52 -12.18 -18.55
C TYR A 117 6.26 -11.44 -17.25
N GLU A 118 7.35 -10.98 -16.66
CA GLU A 118 7.32 -10.18 -15.44
C GLU A 118 6.87 -8.74 -15.77
N ILE A 119 5.85 -8.26 -15.05
CA ILE A 119 5.36 -6.88 -15.11
C ILE A 119 5.36 -6.33 -13.69
N ALA A 120 5.57 -5.02 -13.54
CA ALA A 120 5.24 -4.33 -12.30
C ALA A 120 3.71 -4.24 -12.16
N TRP A 121 3.16 -4.88 -11.15
CA TRP A 121 1.73 -4.86 -10.82
C TRP A 121 1.49 -3.97 -9.61
N ALA A 122 0.59 -3.00 -9.74
CA ALA A 122 0.20 -2.13 -8.64
C ALA A 122 -0.87 -2.79 -7.76
N TYR A 123 -0.77 -2.57 -6.45
CA TYR A 123 -1.76 -2.98 -5.46
C TYR A 123 -1.85 -1.93 -4.35
N VAL A 124 -3.06 -1.75 -3.80
CA VAL A 124 -3.28 -0.94 -2.62
C VAL A 124 -2.87 -1.75 -1.42
N VAL A 125 -2.05 -1.12 -0.59
CA VAL A 125 -1.78 -1.63 0.74
C VAL A 125 -2.81 -1.02 1.65
N GLU A 126 -3.64 -1.86 2.26
CA GLU A 126 -4.40 -1.42 3.42
C GLU A 126 -3.36 -0.97 4.43
N GLU A 127 -3.32 0.34 4.69
CA GLU A 127 -2.58 0.85 5.82
C GLU A 127 -3.27 0.23 7.02
N ASP A 128 -2.66 -0.85 7.55
CA ASP A 128 -2.96 -1.40 8.85
C ASP A 128 -3.00 -0.16 9.72
N LYS A 129 -4.21 0.28 10.10
CA LYS A 129 -4.41 1.54 10.81
C LYS A 129 -3.60 1.38 12.06
N GLN A 130 -2.36 1.84 12.01
CA GLN A 130 -1.38 1.53 13.02
C GLN A 130 -2.01 2.17 14.22
N THR A 131 -2.53 1.36 15.12
CA THR A 131 -3.33 1.87 16.22
C THR A 131 -2.34 2.71 16.97
N VAL A 132 -2.43 4.03 16.78
CA VAL A 132 -1.50 4.98 17.37
C VAL A 132 -1.52 4.61 18.84
N PRO A 133 -0.39 4.12 19.40
CA PRO A 133 -0.39 3.61 20.76
C PRO A 133 -1.04 4.68 21.60
N GLU A 134 -2.15 4.35 22.25
CA GLU A 134 -2.93 5.33 22.99
C GLU A 134 -1.93 6.13 23.83
N PRO A 135 -1.89 7.46 23.68
CA PRO A 135 -0.74 8.21 24.11
C PRO A 135 -0.55 7.93 25.59
N SER A 136 0.67 7.55 25.99
CA SER A 136 1.03 7.25 27.39
C SER A 136 0.71 8.42 28.33
N SER A 137 0.42 9.60 27.76
CA SER A 137 -0.19 10.75 28.42
C SER A 137 -1.49 10.40 29.15
N LEU A 138 -2.29 9.43 28.70
CA LEU A 138 -3.51 9.00 29.39
C LEU A 138 -3.19 8.26 30.70
N MET A 139 -2.16 7.41 30.69
CA MET A 139 -1.63 6.82 31.93
C MET A 139 -1.00 7.88 32.85
N LEU A 140 -0.25 8.84 32.30
CA LEU A 140 0.33 9.96 33.07
C LEU A 140 -0.74 10.87 33.67
N LEU A 141 -1.84 11.11 32.95
CA LEU A 141 -2.99 11.88 33.42
C LEU A 141 -3.65 11.18 34.59
N LEU A 142 -3.88 9.86 34.48
CA LEU A 142 -4.46 9.04 35.56
C LEU A 142 -3.56 9.03 36.80
N LEU A 143 -2.24 8.86 36.63
CA LEU A 143 -1.27 8.93 37.73
C LEU A 143 -1.25 10.32 38.38
N GLY A 144 -1.28 11.39 37.56
CA GLY A 144 -1.34 12.77 38.03
C GLY A 144 -2.59 13.08 38.84
N MET A 145 -3.76 12.65 38.36
CA MET A 145 -5.03 12.80 39.08
C MET A 145 -5.03 12.05 40.41
N THR A 146 -4.47 10.83 40.44
CA THR A 146 -4.35 10.05 41.67
C THR A 146 -3.47 10.76 42.69
N GLY A 147 -2.35 11.33 42.25
CA GLY A 147 -1.47 12.15 43.10
C GLY A 147 -2.17 13.39 43.68
N LEU A 148 -2.98 14.09 42.89
CA LEU A 148 -3.75 15.26 43.36
C LEU A 148 -4.80 14.88 44.42
N LEU A 149 -5.50 13.77 44.22
CA LEU A 149 -6.49 13.26 45.19
C LEU A 149 -5.85 12.90 46.54
N LEU A 150 -4.69 12.25 46.50
CA LEU A 150 -3.94 11.90 47.72
C LEU A 150 -3.43 13.14 48.46
N ASN A 151 -2.93 14.15 47.73
CA ASN A 151 -2.48 15.41 48.33
C ASN A 151 -3.62 16.21 48.99
N ARG A 152 -4.84 16.11 48.47
CA ARG A 152 -6.00 16.81 49.05
C ARG A 152 -6.40 16.23 50.41
N LYS A 153 -6.30 14.91 50.59
CA LYS A 153 -6.61 14.25 51.87
C LYS A 153 -5.66 14.66 52.99
N ARG A 154 -4.38 14.86 52.66
CA ARG A 154 -3.30 15.15 53.62
C ARG A 154 -3.32 16.59 54.19
N ARG A 155 -4.11 17.50 53.62
CA ARG A 155 -4.23 18.89 54.10
C ARG A 155 -5.40 19.12 55.07
N VAL A 156 -6.24 18.11 55.29
CA VAL A 156 -7.45 18.22 56.13
C VAL A 156 -7.19 17.64 57.54
N GLU A 157 -6.06 16.97 57.74
CA GLU A 157 -5.54 16.52 59.04
C GLU A 157 -4.44 17.48 59.52
#